data_AF-A0A8J5J126-F1
#
_entry.id   AF-A0A8J5J126-F1
#
_cell.length_a   1.000
_cell.length_b   1.000
_cell.length_c   1.000
_cell.angle_alpha   90.00
_cell.angle_beta   90.00
_cell.angle_gamma   90.00
#
_symmetry.space_group_name_H-M   'P 1'
#
loop_
_entity.id
_entity.type
_entity.pdbx_description
1 polymer ?
#
loop_
_entity_poly.entity_id
_entity_poly.type
_entity_poly.pdbx_seq_one_letter_code
_entity_poly.pdbx_strand_id
1 'polypeptide(L)'
;MERGKVSLLAKFGRQTINFHYVFASAPASTVFLRAYALNENKSSKQKSRLGHKNIWGCTSKVCDWQVSFTKKRPSKSANTKLAFCPPNVWFVSSMDIVHSPSCDSVGQCSSDLLVELPGIKSALVKGLSCARVRIASSLKVVDNANVDHQPALIYRAIARAKKMMAA
;
A
#
# COMPACT_ATOMS: atom_id res chain seq x y z
N MET A 1 8.10 -10.42 -18.08
CA MET A 1 8.64 -10.47 -16.71
C MET A 1 7.57 -9.97 -15.76
N GLU A 2 7.32 -10.69 -14.66
CA GLU A 2 6.36 -10.25 -13.65
C GLU A 2 6.90 -9.04 -12.86
N ARG A 3 6.01 -8.12 -12.48
CA ARG A 3 6.37 -6.97 -11.65
C ARG A 3 6.72 -7.45 -10.25
N GLY A 4 7.77 -6.88 -9.66
CA GLY A 4 8.11 -7.10 -8.26
C GLY A 4 6.97 -6.65 -7.35
N LYS A 5 6.64 -7.49 -6.36
CA LYS A 5 5.53 -7.26 -5.42
C LYS A 5 6.07 -7.03 -4.02
N VAL A 6 5.40 -6.15 -3.28
CA VAL A 6 5.61 -5.99 -1.84
C VAL A 6 5.09 -7.26 -1.15
N SER A 7 5.89 -7.90 -0.29
CA SER A 7 5.43 -9.03 0.50
C SER A 7 4.43 -8.55 1.57
N LEU A 8 3.14 -8.60 1.25
CA LEU A 8 2.08 -8.16 2.15
C LEU A 8 2.00 -9.02 3.41
N LEU A 9 2.25 -10.33 3.28
CA LEU A 9 2.29 -11.25 4.39
C LEU A 9 3.42 -10.91 5.36
N ALA A 10 4.65 -10.69 4.85
CA ALA A 10 5.78 -10.36 5.71
C ALA A 10 5.62 -8.98 6.39
N LYS A 11 5.04 -7.99 5.70
CA LYS A 11 4.93 -6.62 6.22
C LYS A 11 3.69 -6.36 7.08
N PHE A 12 2.56 -7.01 6.76
CA PHE A 12 1.27 -6.73 7.39
C PHE A 12 0.59 -7.98 7.98
N GLY A 13 1.19 -9.17 7.86
CA GLY A 13 0.60 -10.44 8.28
C GLY A 13 -0.60 -10.87 7.44
N ARG A 14 -0.79 -10.28 6.25
CA ARG A 14 -2.00 -10.47 5.43
C ARG A 14 -1.65 -10.50 3.95
N GLN A 15 -2.17 -11.48 3.22
CA GLN A 15 -1.91 -11.61 1.79
C GLN A 15 -2.95 -10.90 0.91
N THR A 16 -4.20 -10.87 1.35
CA THR A 16 -5.33 -10.24 0.64
C THR A 16 -6.06 -9.25 1.53
N ILE A 17 -6.97 -8.46 0.96
CA ILE A 17 -7.92 -7.69 1.74
C ILE A 17 -9.24 -8.46 1.84
N ASN A 18 -9.83 -8.51 3.04
CA ASN A 18 -11.11 -9.16 3.27
C ASN A 18 -12.03 -8.27 4.10
N PHE A 19 -13.32 -8.59 4.05
CA PHE A 19 -14.33 -7.99 4.91
C PHE A 19 -13.94 -8.19 6.38
N HIS A 20 -14.28 -7.23 7.24
CA HIS A 20 -14.01 -7.26 8.68
C HIS A 20 -12.54 -7.25 9.12
N TYR A 21 -11.58 -7.14 8.19
CA TYR A 21 -10.18 -6.97 8.56
C TYR A 21 -9.97 -5.73 9.43
N VAL A 22 -9.40 -5.94 10.61
CA VAL A 22 -9.20 -4.91 11.64
C VAL A 22 -7.81 -4.27 11.51
N PHE A 23 -7.71 -2.98 11.76
CA PHE A 23 -6.49 -2.20 11.77
C PHE A 23 -6.49 -1.30 13.01
N ALA A 24 -5.35 -1.21 13.69
CA ALA A 24 -5.21 -0.39 14.88
C ALA A 24 -5.48 1.11 14.60
N SER A 25 -5.20 1.58 13.38
CA SER A 25 -5.34 2.98 13.00
C SER A 25 -5.70 3.16 11.53
N ALA A 26 -6.28 4.31 11.18
CA ALA A 26 -6.54 4.67 9.78
C ALA A 26 -5.26 4.74 8.93
N PRO A 27 -4.13 5.32 9.41
CA PRO A 27 -2.88 5.26 8.67
C PRO A 27 -2.42 3.83 8.37
N ALA A 28 -2.56 2.90 9.32
CA ALA A 28 -2.19 1.50 9.10
C ALA A 28 -3.03 0.86 7.98
N SER A 29 -4.35 1.10 7.96
CA SER A 29 -5.21 0.58 6.90
C SER A 29 -4.89 1.20 5.54
N THR A 30 -4.54 2.50 5.50
CA THR A 30 -4.11 3.18 4.27
C THR A 30 -2.80 2.62 3.71
N VAL A 31 -1.79 2.37 4.56
CA VAL A 31 -0.49 1.84 4.11
C VAL A 31 -0.65 0.43 3.54
N PHE A 32 -1.44 -0.42 4.20
CA PHE A 32 -1.77 -1.76 3.68
C PHE A 32 -2.50 -1.67 2.33
N LEU A 33 -3.54 -0.84 2.23
CA LEU A 33 -4.33 -0.73 0.99
C LEU A 33 -3.48 -0.26 -0.20
N ARG A 34 -2.60 0.71 0.02
CA ARG A 34 -1.70 1.20 -1.05
C ARG A 34 -0.73 0.12 -1.51
N ALA A 35 -0.20 -0.68 -0.58
CA ALA A 35 0.67 -1.81 -0.93
C ALA A 35 -0.10 -2.89 -1.72
N TYR A 36 -1.33 -3.18 -1.30
CA TYR A 36 -2.22 -4.12 -1.98
C TYR A 36 -2.52 -3.66 -3.42
N ALA A 37 -2.98 -2.43 -3.60
CA ALA A 37 -3.27 -1.87 -4.92
C ALA A 37 -2.02 -1.85 -5.82
N LEU A 38 -0.85 -1.51 -5.27
CA LEU A 38 0.41 -1.51 -6.02
C LEU A 38 0.76 -2.91 -6.56
N ASN A 39 0.54 -3.97 -5.77
CA ASN A 39 0.78 -5.35 -6.19
C ASN A 39 -0.15 -5.79 -7.34
N GLU A 40 -1.34 -5.20 -7.45
CA GLU A 40 -2.26 -5.37 -8.59
C GLU A 40 -1.92 -4.46 -9.78
N ASN A 41 -0.82 -3.70 -9.68
CA ASN A 41 -0.44 -2.64 -10.62
C ASN A 41 -1.49 -1.53 -10.76
N LYS A 42 -2.16 -1.20 -9.65
CA LYS A 42 -3.21 -0.17 -9.59
C LYS A 42 -2.86 0.89 -8.56
N SER A 43 -3.47 2.06 -8.71
CA SER A 43 -3.33 3.16 -7.75
C SER A 43 -4.64 3.40 -7.04
N SER A 44 -4.57 3.58 -5.73
CA SER A 44 -5.70 3.96 -4.88
C SER A 44 -5.58 5.41 -4.42
N LYS A 45 -6.69 6.16 -4.47
CA LYS A 45 -6.83 7.50 -3.89
C LYS A 45 -7.96 7.53 -2.88
N GLN A 46 -7.90 8.47 -1.94
CA GLN A 46 -9.01 8.71 -1.03
C GLN A 46 -10.14 9.40 -1.79
N LYS A 47 -11.33 8.79 -1.82
CA LYS A 47 -12.54 9.36 -2.43
C LYS A 47 -13.29 10.25 -1.43
N SER A 48 -13.37 9.82 -0.17
CA SER A 48 -14.11 10.55 0.86
C SER A 48 -13.57 10.28 2.27
N ARG A 49 -13.74 11.26 3.15
CA ARG A 49 -13.47 11.18 4.59
C ARG A 49 -14.67 11.77 5.34
N LEU A 50 -15.42 10.93 6.03
CA LEU A 50 -16.63 11.32 6.77
C LEU A 50 -16.51 10.85 8.21
N GLY A 51 -15.93 11.67 9.07
CA GLY A 51 -15.73 11.39 10.50
C GLY A 51 -15.04 10.04 10.73
N HIS A 52 -15.83 9.01 11.06
CA HIS A 52 -15.39 7.64 11.34
C HIS A 52 -15.38 6.73 10.11
N LYS A 53 -15.63 7.22 8.90
CA LYS A 53 -15.63 6.46 7.66
C LYS A 53 -14.63 7.05 6.67
N ASN A 54 -13.76 6.19 6.13
CA ASN A 54 -12.78 6.52 5.10
C ASN A 54 -13.04 5.67 3.87
N ILE A 55 -13.28 6.29 2.72
CA ILE A 55 -13.50 5.58 1.46
C ILE A 55 -12.30 5.82 0.55
N TRP A 56 -11.71 4.73 0.10
CA TRP A 56 -10.64 4.70 -0.89
C TRP A 56 -11.16 4.07 -2.17
N GLY A 57 -10.66 4.50 -3.31
CA GLY A 57 -11.00 3.90 -4.58
C GLY A 57 -9.91 4.04 -5.62
N CYS A 58 -10.12 3.44 -6.78
CA CYS A 58 -9.18 3.50 -7.88
C CYS A 58 -8.94 4.96 -8.32
N THR A 59 -7.74 5.25 -8.83
CA THR A 59 -7.47 6.56 -9.43
C THR A 59 -8.23 6.77 -10.73
N SER A 60 -8.45 5.68 -11.48
CA SER A 60 -9.24 5.64 -12.71
C SER A 60 -10.68 6.10 -12.46
N LYS A 61 -11.24 6.84 -13.42
CA LYS A 61 -12.65 7.28 -13.37
C LYS A 61 -13.62 6.19 -13.85
N VAL A 62 -13.14 5.24 -14.65
CA VAL A 62 -13.93 4.15 -15.24
C VAL A 62 -13.85 2.85 -14.42
N CYS A 63 -13.52 2.98 -13.13
CA CYS A 63 -13.28 1.85 -12.26
C CYS A 63 -13.98 2.04 -10.90
N ASP A 64 -14.87 1.12 -10.58
CA ASP A 64 -15.68 1.16 -9.36
C ASP A 64 -14.96 0.58 -8.14
N TRP A 65 -13.77 0.01 -8.32
CA TRP A 65 -12.94 -0.51 -7.24
C TRP A 65 -12.87 0.49 -6.09
N GLN A 66 -13.28 0.04 -4.91
CA GLN A 66 -13.34 0.83 -3.70
C GLN A 66 -13.29 -0.01 -2.43
N VAL A 67 -12.76 0.59 -1.37
CA VAL A 67 -12.71 0.00 -0.04
C VAL A 67 -13.10 1.06 0.97
N SER A 68 -14.07 0.74 1.82
CA SER A 68 -14.47 1.57 2.95
C SER A 68 -13.93 1.00 4.26
N PHE A 69 -13.25 1.85 5.02
CA PHE A 69 -12.87 1.56 6.39
C PHE A 69 -13.77 2.36 7.35
N THR A 70 -14.27 1.70 8.38
CA THR A 70 -15.06 2.34 9.43
C THR A 70 -14.38 2.17 10.78
N LYS A 71 -14.34 3.23 11.59
CA LYS A 71 -13.89 3.17 12.98
C LYS A 71 -15.02 2.64 13.85
N LYS A 72 -14.79 1.54 14.59
CA LYS A 72 -15.76 1.07 15.58
C LYS A 72 -15.84 2.07 16.73
N ARG A 73 -17.06 2.55 17.00
CA ARG A 73 -17.33 3.40 18.17
C ARG A 73 -17.45 2.54 19.42
N PRO A 74 -17.07 3.07 20.59
CA PRO A 74 -17.42 2.44 21.87
C PRO A 74 -18.94 2.26 21.93
N SER A 75 -19.39 1.03 22.19
CA SER A 75 -20.79 0.71 22.47
C SER A 75 -20.87 0.14 23.88
N LYS A 76 -21.91 0.50 24.63
CA LYS A 76 -22.20 -0.09 25.94
C LYS A 76 -22.85 -1.47 25.84
N SER A 77 -23.39 -1.85 24.67
CA SER A 77 -24.06 -3.14 24.49
C SER A 77 -23.14 -4.22 23.95
N ALA A 78 -23.20 -5.40 24.57
CA ALA A 78 -22.40 -6.58 24.21
C ALA A 78 -22.88 -7.25 22.90
N ASN A 79 -24.19 -7.17 22.59
CA ASN A 79 -24.79 -7.81 21.42
C ASN A 79 -24.86 -6.86 20.21
N THR A 80 -23.72 -6.57 19.59
CA THR A 80 -23.68 -5.85 18.31
C THR A 80 -23.04 -6.72 17.23
N LYS A 81 -23.51 -6.59 15.97
CA LYS A 81 -22.92 -7.22 14.76
C LYS A 81 -21.40 -6.98 14.60
N LEU A 82 -20.81 -6.12 15.42
CA LEU A 82 -19.41 -5.75 15.45
C LEU A 82 -18.67 -6.30 16.68
N ALA A 83 -19.18 -7.32 17.36
CA ALA A 83 -18.54 -7.93 18.53
C ALA A 83 -17.10 -8.41 18.24
N PHE A 84 -16.84 -8.86 17.00
CA PHE A 84 -15.51 -9.28 16.53
C PHE A 84 -14.46 -8.15 16.54
N CYS A 85 -14.89 -6.89 16.52
CA CYS A 85 -14.03 -5.73 16.31
C CYS A 85 -13.82 -5.03 17.67
N PRO A 86 -12.59 -4.80 18.15
CA PRO A 86 -12.38 -4.03 19.37
C PRO A 86 -12.88 -2.57 19.24
N PRO A 87 -13.25 -1.88 20.34
CA PRO A 87 -13.60 -0.47 20.27
C PRO A 87 -12.40 0.37 19.78
N ASN A 88 -12.69 1.48 19.10
CA ASN A 88 -11.71 2.45 18.58
C ASN A 88 -10.76 1.99 17.47
N VAL A 89 -10.88 0.76 16.98
CA VAL A 89 -10.11 0.28 15.83
C VAL A 89 -10.85 0.56 14.52
N TRP A 90 -10.14 0.43 13.40
CA TRP A 90 -10.69 0.55 12.05
C TRP A 90 -10.92 -0.84 11.45
N PHE A 91 -11.98 -1.03 10.69
CA PHE A 91 -12.22 -2.29 9.99
C PHE A 91 -12.75 -2.07 8.58
N VAL A 92 -12.55 -3.06 7.69
CA VAL A 92 -13.15 -3.06 6.35
C VAL A 92 -14.66 -3.27 6.48
N SER A 93 -15.44 -2.25 6.15
CA SER A 93 -16.91 -2.26 6.29
C SER A 93 -17.66 -2.44 4.97
N SER A 94 -17.01 -2.16 3.85
CA SER A 94 -17.49 -2.50 2.50
C SER A 94 -16.32 -2.49 1.53
N MET A 95 -16.39 -3.34 0.51
CA MET A 95 -15.36 -3.39 -0.52
C MET A 95 -15.95 -3.88 -1.84
N ASP A 96 -15.51 -3.27 -2.92
CA ASP A 96 -15.56 -3.79 -4.27
C ASP A 96 -14.12 -3.80 -4.77
N ILE A 97 -13.54 -4.98 -4.89
CA ILE A 97 -12.13 -5.16 -5.21
C ILE A 97 -11.90 -5.63 -6.64
N VAL A 98 -12.97 -5.72 -7.44
CA VAL A 98 -12.86 -6.10 -8.84
C VAL A 98 -12.59 -4.83 -9.65
N HIS A 99 -11.43 -4.77 -10.28
CA HIS A 99 -11.15 -3.70 -11.23
C HIS A 99 -11.95 -3.93 -12.51
N SER A 100 -12.62 -2.87 -12.99
CA SER A 100 -13.19 -2.86 -14.34
C SER A 100 -12.16 -3.32 -15.39
N PRO A 101 -12.57 -4.13 -16.40
CA PRO A 101 -11.70 -4.49 -17.51
C PRO A 101 -11.10 -3.29 -18.26
N SER A 102 -11.81 -2.15 -18.26
CA SER A 102 -11.36 -0.88 -18.87
C SER A 102 -10.51 -0.01 -17.94
N CYS A 103 -10.10 -0.52 -16.77
CA CYS A 103 -9.36 0.25 -15.77
C CYS A 103 -7.96 0.65 -16.27
N ASP A 104 -7.82 1.93 -16.59
CA ASP A 104 -6.58 2.60 -17.03
C ASP A 104 -5.65 3.04 -15.88
N SER A 105 -6.00 2.72 -14.62
CA SER A 105 -5.13 3.02 -13.49
C SER A 105 -3.83 2.21 -13.57
N VAL A 106 -2.72 2.89 -13.30
CA VAL A 106 -1.37 2.31 -13.20
C VAL A 106 -0.84 2.52 -11.81
N GLY A 107 -0.15 1.53 -11.25
CA GLY A 107 0.37 1.55 -9.88
C GLY A 107 1.47 2.59 -9.69
N GLN A 108 1.17 3.64 -8.92
CA GLN A 108 2.09 4.67 -8.46
C GLN A 108 2.73 4.22 -7.16
N CYS A 109 4.06 4.07 -7.18
CA CYS A 109 4.82 3.68 -6.00
C CYS A 109 5.20 4.92 -5.18
N SER A 110 4.96 4.89 -3.87
CA SER A 110 5.52 5.89 -2.95
C SER A 110 6.94 5.48 -2.53
N SER A 111 7.75 6.41 -2.03
CA SER A 111 9.10 6.10 -1.52
C SER A 111 9.08 5.00 -0.46
N ASP A 112 8.01 4.94 0.32
CA ASP A 112 7.82 4.05 1.46
C ASP A 112 7.50 2.62 1.03
N LEU A 113 6.88 2.48 -0.14
CA LEU A 113 6.65 1.18 -0.77
C LEU A 113 7.84 0.80 -1.67
N LEU A 114 8.52 1.79 -2.27
CA LEU A 114 9.68 1.57 -3.11
C LEU A 114 10.79 0.84 -2.33
N VAL A 115 11.04 1.23 -1.08
CA VAL A 115 12.03 0.56 -0.20
C VAL A 115 11.67 -0.88 0.15
N GLU A 116 10.42 -1.29 -0.05
CA GLU A 116 10.00 -2.67 0.19
C GLU A 116 10.19 -3.58 -1.01
N LEU A 117 10.41 -3.00 -2.19
CA LEU A 117 10.57 -3.75 -3.43
C LEU A 117 11.90 -4.52 -3.44
N PRO A 118 11.91 -5.76 -3.93
CA PRO A 118 13.11 -6.59 -4.07
C PRO A 118 14.30 -5.90 -4.75
N GLY A 119 14.08 -5.09 -5.79
CA GLY A 119 15.15 -4.38 -6.49
C GLY A 119 15.85 -3.35 -5.60
N ILE A 120 15.12 -2.62 -4.76
CA ILE A 120 15.79 -1.72 -3.80
C ILE A 120 16.50 -2.50 -2.71
N LYS A 121 15.85 -3.52 -2.15
CA LYS A 121 16.45 -4.34 -1.07
C LYS A 121 17.75 -5.01 -1.52
N SER A 122 17.82 -5.46 -2.77
CA SER A 122 19.03 -6.06 -3.34
C SER A 122 20.09 -5.04 -3.78
N ALA A 123 19.68 -3.83 -4.18
CA ALA A 123 20.62 -2.79 -4.60
C ALA A 123 21.28 -2.04 -3.44
N LEU A 124 20.59 -1.91 -2.29
CA LEU A 124 21.08 -1.19 -1.11
C LEU A 124 21.70 -2.14 -0.09
N VAL A 125 22.94 -2.55 -0.35
CA VAL A 125 23.75 -3.39 0.54
C VAL A 125 24.87 -2.57 1.17
N LYS A 126 25.19 -2.83 2.44
CA LYS A 126 26.27 -2.14 3.15
C LYS A 126 27.60 -2.36 2.42
N GLY A 127 28.38 -1.29 2.24
CA GLY A 127 29.66 -1.33 1.52
C GLY A 127 29.54 -1.20 0.00
N LEU A 128 28.34 -1.16 -0.57
CA LEU A 128 28.12 -0.96 -2.00
C LEU A 128 27.60 0.44 -2.34
N SER A 129 27.89 0.88 -3.57
CA SER A 129 27.39 2.15 -4.10
C SER A 129 25.86 2.18 -4.15
N CYS A 130 25.27 3.18 -3.49
CA CYS A 130 23.84 3.49 -3.51
C CYS A 130 23.48 4.45 -4.66
N ALA A 131 24.21 4.41 -5.78
CA ALA A 131 24.00 5.32 -6.90
C ALA A 131 22.58 5.20 -7.47
N ARG A 132 21.95 6.34 -7.76
CA ARG A 132 20.59 6.43 -8.32
C ARG A 132 20.43 5.55 -9.57
N VAL A 133 21.39 5.61 -10.50
CA VAL A 133 21.35 4.85 -11.76
C VAL A 133 21.29 3.35 -11.49
N ARG A 134 22.14 2.83 -10.60
CA ARG A 134 22.14 1.43 -10.22
C ARG A 134 20.80 0.99 -9.63
N ILE A 135 20.20 1.82 -8.78
CA ILE A 135 18.93 1.51 -8.13
C ILE A 135 17.78 1.55 -9.14
N ALA A 136 17.76 2.53 -10.05
CA ALA A 136 16.81 2.57 -11.15
C ALA A 136 16.93 1.33 -12.05
N SER A 137 18.15 0.94 -12.42
CA SER A 137 18.41 -0.27 -13.20
C SER A 137 17.93 -1.52 -12.47
N SER A 138 18.18 -1.63 -11.16
CA SER A 138 17.72 -2.77 -10.37
C SER A 138 16.19 -2.84 -10.27
N LEU A 139 15.51 -1.72 -10.01
CA LEU A 139 14.04 -1.65 -10.02
C LEU A 139 13.45 -2.03 -11.39
N LYS A 140 14.12 -1.63 -12.47
CA LYS A 140 13.71 -1.98 -13.84
C LYS A 140 13.89 -3.47 -14.13
N VAL A 141 15.02 -4.06 -13.74
CA VAL A 141 15.36 -5.47 -14.00
C VAL A 141 14.59 -6.42 -13.08
N VAL A 142 14.56 -6.13 -11.79
CA VAL A 142 14.02 -7.01 -10.75
C VAL A 142 12.52 -6.82 -10.58
N ASP A 143 12.06 -5.55 -10.57
CA ASP A 143 10.66 -5.24 -10.23
C ASP A 143 9.84 -4.83 -11.45
N ASN A 144 10.41 -4.77 -12.66
CA ASN A 144 9.78 -4.22 -13.85
C ASN A 144 9.14 -2.83 -13.61
N ALA A 145 9.78 -2.03 -12.75
CA ALA A 145 9.30 -0.71 -12.36
C ALA A 145 10.20 0.37 -13.00
N ASN A 146 9.68 1.03 -14.04
CA ASN A 146 10.39 2.16 -14.65
C ASN A 146 10.18 3.42 -13.79
N VAL A 147 11.25 3.87 -13.14
CA VAL A 147 11.29 5.06 -12.30
C VAL A 147 12.27 6.11 -12.82
N ASP A 148 12.76 5.97 -14.04
CA ASP A 148 13.82 6.81 -14.61
C ASP A 148 13.42 8.30 -14.64
N HIS A 149 12.13 8.56 -14.84
CA HIS A 149 11.49 9.87 -14.88
C HIS A 149 11.11 10.41 -13.48
N GLN A 150 11.42 9.69 -12.40
CA GLN A 150 11.07 10.05 -11.02
C GLN A 150 12.30 10.16 -10.09
N PRO A 151 13.31 10.99 -10.41
CA PRO A 151 14.56 11.04 -9.67
C PRO A 151 14.37 11.42 -8.19
N ALA A 152 13.46 12.35 -7.89
CA ALA A 152 13.16 12.76 -6.51
C ALA A 152 12.61 11.60 -5.66
N LEU A 153 11.80 10.71 -6.26
CA LEU A 153 11.26 9.54 -5.58
C LEU A 153 12.38 8.57 -5.19
N ILE A 154 13.30 8.30 -6.11
CA ILE A 154 14.44 7.41 -5.89
C ILE A 154 15.35 7.96 -4.80
N TYR A 155 15.70 9.26 -4.84
CA TYR A 155 16.54 9.86 -3.80
C TYR A 155 15.89 9.79 -2.41
N ARG A 156 14.58 10.03 -2.30
CA ARG A 156 13.85 9.87 -1.04
C ARG A 156 13.87 8.43 -0.54
N ALA A 157 13.69 7.45 -1.42
CA ALA A 157 13.75 6.04 -1.06
C ALA A 157 15.17 5.62 -0.61
N ILE A 158 16.22 6.07 -1.30
CA ILE A 158 17.62 5.85 -0.90
C ILE A 158 17.88 6.42 0.49
N ALA A 159 17.51 7.68 0.71
CA ALA A 159 17.72 8.34 2.00
C ALA A 159 16.99 7.60 3.13
N ARG A 160 15.77 7.13 2.88
CA ARG A 160 14.98 6.37 3.84
C ARG A 160 15.60 5.00 4.16
N ALA A 161 15.99 4.24 3.15
CA ALA A 161 16.63 2.95 3.33
C ALA A 161 17.98 3.08 4.07
N LYS A 162 18.78 4.10 3.77
CA LYS A 162 20.01 4.39 4.53
C LYS A 162 19.74 4.64 6.01
N LYS A 163 18.68 5.39 6.35
CA LYS A 163 18.27 5.59 7.75
C LYS A 163 17.87 4.28 8.43
N MET A 164 17.19 3.38 7.72
CA MET A 164 16.80 2.06 8.25
C MET A 164 18.00 1.12 8.47
N MET A 165 19.09 1.28 7.73
CA MET A 165 20.32 0.49 7.89
C MET A 165 21.25 1.01 8.99
N ALA A 166 21.06 2.26 9.42
CA ALA A 166 21.84 2.92 10.47
C ALA A 166 21.16 2.83 11.85
N ALA A 167 19.90 2.40 11.89
CA ALA A 167 19.13 2.12 13.10
C ALA A 167 19.28 0.64 13.50
#